data_AF-A0A4S4CY39-F1
#
_entry.id   AF-A0A4S4CY39-F1
#
_cell.length_a   1.000
_cell.length_b   1.000
_cell.length_c   1.000
_cell.angle_alpha   90.00
_cell.angle_beta   90.00
_cell.angle_gamma   90.00
#
_symmetry.space_group_name_H-M   'P 1'
#
loop_
_entity.id
_entity.type
_entity.pdbx_description
1 polymer ?
#
loop_
_entity_poly.entity_id
_entity_poly.type
_entity_poly.pdbx_seq_one_letter_code
_entity_poly.pdbx_strand_id
1 'polypeptide(L)'
;MAGVDVILDNMGGAYFQRNIDSLNVDGRLFIIGFMGGAVTEVNLVGLITRRLTVQAAGLRNRSPENKAVIVREVEKNVWPAIMAGKVKPVVYKYLPLSEAADAHQLVESSKHIGKILLVP
;
A
#
# COMPACT_ATOMS: atom_id res chain seq x y z
N MET A 1 23.45 7.51 -10.92
CA MET A 1 22.71 6.41 -10.27
C MET A 1 21.24 6.76 -10.36
N ALA A 2 20.40 5.89 -10.94
CA ALA A 2 18.96 6.13 -11.08
C ALA A 2 18.23 5.43 -9.93
N GLY A 3 17.62 6.21 -9.03
CA GLY A 3 16.66 5.75 -8.05
C GLY A 3 15.23 5.85 -8.61
N VAL A 4 14.24 5.73 -7.72
CA VAL A 4 12.82 5.89 -8.05
C VAL A 4 12.27 7.22 -7.54
N ASP A 5 11.22 7.73 -8.18
CA ASP A 5 10.61 9.02 -7.80
C ASP A 5 9.56 8.86 -6.69
N VAL A 6 8.95 7.68 -6.60
CA VAL A 6 7.89 7.37 -5.63
C VAL A 6 8.04 5.95 -5.10
N ILE A 7 7.93 5.79 -3.79
CA ILE A 7 7.81 4.49 -3.12
C ILE A 7 6.50 4.47 -2.36
N LEU A 8 5.69 3.43 -2.56
CA LEU A 8 4.52 3.10 -1.74
C LEU A 8 4.89 1.93 -0.81
N ASP A 9 4.99 2.19 0.49
CA ASP A 9 5.61 1.28 1.46
C ASP A 9 4.59 0.69 2.45
N ASN A 10 4.53 -0.64 2.54
CA ASN A 10 3.75 -1.35 3.57
C ASN A 10 4.61 -1.90 4.72
N MET A 11 5.93 -1.90 4.57
CA MET A 11 6.87 -2.52 5.50
C MET A 11 7.20 -1.56 6.64
N GLY A 12 7.44 -0.28 6.36
CA GLY A 12 7.77 0.71 7.37
C GLY A 12 9.19 0.52 7.90
N GLY A 13 9.31 0.27 9.21
CA GLY A 13 10.56 0.36 9.96
C GLY A 13 11.73 -0.41 9.34
N ALA A 14 11.52 -1.68 9.01
CA ALA A 14 12.55 -2.54 8.42
C ALA A 14 13.14 -2.01 7.09
N TYR A 15 12.36 -1.25 6.31
CA TYR A 15 12.75 -0.79 4.97
C TYR A 15 13.04 0.71 4.89
N PHE A 16 12.74 1.48 5.95
CA PHE A 16 12.75 2.94 5.89
C PHE A 16 14.05 3.52 5.33
N GLN A 17 15.22 3.15 5.88
CA GLN A 17 16.50 3.66 5.40
C GLN A 17 16.78 3.25 3.94
N ARG A 18 16.49 1.99 3.58
CA ARG A 18 16.66 1.50 2.21
C ARG A 18 15.75 2.24 1.23
N ASN A 19 14.54 2.59 1.64
CA ASN A 19 13.63 3.41 0.86
C ASN A 19 14.19 4.82 0.66
N ILE A 20 14.73 5.46 1.70
CA ILE A 20 15.40 6.77 1.59
C ILE A 20 16.57 6.70 0.59
N ASP A 21 17.40 5.67 0.66
CA ASP A 21 18.57 5.50 -0.20
C ASP A 21 18.20 5.21 -1.66
N SER A 22 17.01 4.66 -1.90
CA SER A 22 16.50 4.31 -3.23
C SER A 22 15.79 5.46 -3.94
N LEU A 23 15.50 6.58 -3.25
CA LEU A 23 14.78 7.71 -3.83
C LEU A 23 15.71 8.67 -4.60
N ASN A 24 15.22 9.13 -5.75
CA ASN A 24 15.81 10.24 -6.51
C ASN A 24 15.72 11.56 -5.75
N VAL A 25 16.44 12.58 -6.24
CA VAL A 25 16.24 13.98 -5.83
C VAL A 25 14.77 14.36 -6.02
N ASP A 26 14.18 15.00 -5.03
CA ASP A 26 12.75 15.35 -4.92
C ASP A 26 11.80 14.13 -4.87
N GLY A 27 12.32 12.94 -4.56
CA GLY A 27 11.56 11.70 -4.43
C GLY A 27 10.62 11.65 -3.22
N ARG A 28 9.60 10.79 -3.30
CA ARG A 28 8.51 10.69 -2.32
C ARG A 28 8.36 9.29 -1.75
N LEU A 29 8.43 9.14 -0.44
CA LEU A 29 8.07 7.93 0.29
C LEU A 29 6.65 8.09 0.87
N PHE A 30 5.76 7.17 0.54
CA PHE A 30 4.38 7.15 1.03
C PHE A 30 4.10 5.85 1.80
N ILE A 31 3.90 5.95 3.11
CA ILE A 31 3.77 4.80 4.02
C ILE A 31 2.28 4.48 4.25
N ILE A 32 1.91 3.21 4.05
CA ILE A 32 0.55 2.70 4.22
C ILE A 32 0.44 1.53 5.22
N GLY A 33 1.57 1.06 5.77
CA GLY A 33 1.60 -0.06 6.70
C GLY A 33 2.94 -0.20 7.42
N PHE A 34 2.97 -1.14 8.38
CA PHE A 34 4.12 -1.40 9.25
C PHE A 34 4.38 -2.90 9.41
N MET A 35 4.28 -3.69 8.33
CA MET A 35 4.49 -5.15 8.39
C MET A 35 5.92 -5.51 8.85
N GLY A 36 6.89 -4.63 8.61
CA GLY A 36 8.27 -4.70 9.08
C GLY A 36 8.55 -3.86 10.34
N GLY A 37 7.53 -3.51 11.12
CA GLY A 37 7.67 -2.76 12.38
C GLY A 37 7.37 -1.26 12.25
N ALA A 38 6.91 -0.66 13.35
CA ALA A 38 6.48 0.74 13.40
C ALA A 38 7.57 1.72 13.90
N VAL A 39 8.68 1.20 14.43
CA VAL A 39 9.77 1.98 15.04
C VAL A 39 11.08 1.57 14.40
N THR A 40 11.91 2.54 14.03
CA THR A 40 13.23 2.31 13.44
C THR A 40 14.14 3.53 13.64
N GLU A 41 15.45 3.32 13.55
CA GLU A 41 16.43 4.40 13.46
C GLU A 41 16.63 4.81 12.00
N VAL A 42 16.87 6.11 11.76
CA VAL A 42 17.02 6.65 10.41
C VAL A 42 18.15 7.67 10.33
N ASN A 43 18.93 7.60 9.26
CA ASN A 43 19.86 8.64 8.87
C ASN A 43 19.16 9.70 7.99
N LEU A 44 18.93 10.88 8.56
CA LEU A 44 18.19 11.97 7.92
C LEU A 44 18.97 12.72 6.83
N VAL A 45 20.28 12.46 6.65
CA VAL A 45 21.12 13.15 5.65
C VAL A 45 20.54 12.98 4.23
N GLY A 46 20.02 11.78 3.93
CA GLY A 46 19.39 11.51 2.63
C GLY A 46 18.16 12.38 2.37
N LEU A 47 17.37 12.68 3.40
CA LEU A 47 16.17 13.51 3.27
C LEU A 47 16.51 14.93 2.84
N ILE A 48 17.49 15.56 3.48
CA ILE A 48 17.81 16.97 3.21
C ILE A 48 18.62 17.13 1.92
N THR A 49 19.61 16.28 1.69
CA THR A 49 20.49 16.38 0.51
C THR A 49 19.75 16.14 -0.80
N ARG A 50 18.68 15.32 -0.75
CA ARG A 50 17.82 15.02 -1.91
C ARG A 50 16.44 15.65 -1.83
N ARG A 51 16.14 16.50 -0.82
CA ARG A 51 14.82 17.15 -0.62
C ARG A 51 13.64 16.18 -0.69
N LEU A 52 13.79 15.03 -0.04
CA LEU A 52 12.79 13.97 -0.08
C LEU A 52 11.55 14.36 0.72
N THR A 53 10.40 13.86 0.29
CA THR A 53 9.14 13.96 1.04
C THR A 53 8.78 12.60 1.63
N VAL A 54 8.47 12.58 2.94
CA VAL A 54 7.92 11.40 3.60
C VAL A 54 6.49 11.70 4.04
N GLN A 55 5.55 10.87 3.63
CA GLN A 55 4.12 10.99 3.96
C GLN A 55 3.58 9.64 4.41
N ALA A 56 2.50 9.67 5.17
CA ALA A 56 1.78 8.47 5.57
C ALA A 56 0.27 8.69 5.47
N ALA A 57 -0.49 7.64 5.17
CA ALA A 57 -1.94 7.69 5.25
C ALA A 57 -2.54 6.36 5.69
N GLY A 58 -3.54 6.46 6.57
CA GLY A 58 -4.48 5.40 6.87
C GLY A 58 -5.90 5.74 6.38
N LEU A 59 -6.68 4.71 6.05
CA LEU A 59 -8.08 4.87 5.65
C LEU A 59 -9.07 4.71 6.82
N ARG A 60 -8.73 3.88 7.82
CA ARG A 60 -9.67 3.46 8.88
C ARG A 60 -10.26 4.65 9.65
N ASN A 61 -9.39 5.57 10.08
CA ASN A 61 -9.74 6.69 10.97
C ASN A 61 -10.21 7.96 10.24
N ARG A 62 -10.43 7.90 8.92
CA ARG A 62 -10.94 9.04 8.15
C ARG A 62 -12.45 9.20 8.33
N SER A 63 -12.92 10.44 8.31
CA SER A 63 -14.36 10.74 8.35
C SER A 63 -15.07 10.21 7.10
N PRO A 64 -16.40 9.97 7.15
CA PRO A 64 -17.18 9.58 5.98
C PRO A 64 -17.05 10.57 4.81
N GLU A 65 -17.01 11.87 5.08
CA GLU A 65 -16.89 12.93 4.07
C GLU A 65 -15.54 12.84 3.37
N ASN A 66 -14.46 12.61 4.12
CA ASN A 66 -13.14 12.44 3.54
C ASN A 66 -13.05 11.14 2.72
N LYS A 67 -13.67 10.04 3.18
CA LYS A 67 -13.77 8.79 2.40
C LYS A 67 -14.55 8.99 1.10
N ALA A 68 -15.62 9.78 1.12
CA ALA A 68 -16.40 10.10 -0.07
C ALA A 68 -15.56 10.88 -1.11
N VAL A 69 -14.69 11.81 -0.67
CA VAL A 69 -13.74 12.48 -1.58
C VAL A 69 -12.82 11.45 -2.25
N ILE A 70 -12.26 10.51 -1.49
CA ILE A 70 -11.37 9.47 -2.05
C ILE A 70 -12.12 8.60 -3.06
N VAL A 71 -13.33 8.16 -2.74
CA VAL A 71 -14.16 7.35 -3.66
C VAL A 71 -14.42 8.11 -4.96
N ARG A 72 -14.78 9.40 -4.89
CA ARG A 72 -14.96 10.23 -6.10
C ARG A 72 -13.70 10.33 -6.94
N GLU A 73 -12.53 10.47 -6.33
CA GLU A 73 -11.26 10.50 -7.07
C GLU A 73 -10.90 9.13 -7.66
N VAL A 74 -11.21 8.02 -6.99
CA VAL A 74 -11.03 6.67 -7.54
C VAL A 74 -11.98 6.45 -8.72
N GLU A 75 -13.24 6.86 -8.59
CA GLU A 75 -14.24 6.80 -9.66
C GLU A 75 -13.77 7.57 -10.90
N LYS A 76 -13.30 8.80 -10.70
CA LYS A 76 -12.81 9.66 -11.78
C LYS A 76 -11.56 9.12 -12.45
N ASN A 77 -10.56 8.69 -11.67
CA ASN A 77 -9.19 8.47 -12.19
C ASN A 77 -8.84 6.99 -12.40
N VAL A 78 -9.51 6.05 -11.72
CA VAL A 78 -9.15 4.62 -11.75
C VAL A 78 -10.24 3.77 -12.39
N TRP A 79 -11.51 4.09 -12.12
CA TRP A 79 -12.65 3.29 -12.59
C TRP A 79 -12.72 3.11 -14.11
N PRO A 80 -12.40 4.11 -14.95
CA PRO A 80 -12.37 3.92 -16.41
C PRO A 80 -11.41 2.80 -16.84
N ALA A 81 -10.27 2.64 -16.15
CA ALA A 81 -9.31 1.58 -16.44
C ALA A 81 -9.81 0.20 -15.99
N ILE A 82 -10.60 0.13 -14.93
CA ILE A 82 -11.29 -1.10 -14.50
C ILE A 82 -12.33 -1.51 -15.54
N MET A 83 -13.19 -0.57 -15.97
CA MET A 83 -14.21 -0.80 -16.99
C MET A 83 -13.59 -1.22 -18.34
N ALA A 84 -12.45 -0.65 -18.69
CA ALA A 84 -11.69 -1.02 -19.88
C ALA A 84 -10.90 -2.34 -19.72
N GLY A 85 -10.96 -3.00 -18.56
CA GLY A 85 -10.24 -4.25 -18.27
C GLY A 85 -8.71 -4.09 -18.18
N LYS A 86 -8.19 -2.87 -18.09
CA LYS A 86 -6.75 -2.59 -17.92
C LYS A 86 -6.29 -2.79 -16.48
N VAL A 87 -7.19 -2.61 -15.53
CA VAL A 87 -6.98 -2.92 -14.11
C VAL A 87 -7.94 -4.04 -13.72
N LYS A 88 -7.38 -5.17 -13.27
CA LYS A 88 -8.14 -6.34 -12.83
C LYS A 88 -7.67 -6.77 -11.43
N PRO A 89 -8.58 -7.16 -10.54
CA PRO A 89 -8.17 -7.78 -9.29
C PRO A 89 -7.51 -9.12 -9.59
N VAL A 90 -6.38 -9.40 -8.94
CA VAL A 90 -5.81 -10.75 -8.90
C VAL A 90 -6.52 -11.50 -7.78
N VAL A 91 -7.34 -12.48 -8.14
CA VAL A 91 -8.08 -13.31 -7.17
C VAL A 91 -7.36 -14.64 -7.04
N TYR A 92 -6.99 -14.99 -5.82
CA TYR A 92 -6.35 -16.25 -5.47
C TYR A 92 -7.36 -17.38 -5.34
N LYS A 93 -8.42 -17.15 -4.55
CA LYS A 93 -9.44 -18.17 -4.25
C LYS A 93 -10.77 -17.53 -3.87
N TYR A 94 -11.85 -18.21 -4.27
CA TYR A 94 -13.20 -17.98 -3.76
C TYR A 94 -13.52 -19.07 -2.74
N LEU A 95 -14.09 -18.68 -1.59
CA LEU A 95 -14.50 -19.59 -0.52
C LEU A 95 -15.92 -19.22 -0.08
N PRO A 96 -16.78 -20.18 0.26
CA PRO A 96 -18.03 -19.90 0.96
C PRO A 96 -17.78 -19.06 2.22
N LEU A 97 -18.71 -18.17 2.56
CA LEU A 97 -18.63 -17.35 3.77
C LEU A 97 -18.53 -18.23 5.03
N SER A 98 -19.13 -19.42 5.01
CA SER A 98 -19.02 -20.42 6.08
C SER A 98 -17.58 -20.93 6.31
N GLU A 99 -16.68 -20.75 5.34
CA GLU A 99 -15.28 -21.15 5.40
C GLU A 99 -14.34 -19.97 5.73
N ALA A 100 -14.86 -18.91 6.36
CA ALA A 100 -14.05 -17.73 6.73
C ALA A 100 -12.82 -18.09 7.59
N ALA A 101 -12.90 -19.09 8.45
CA ALA A 101 -11.76 -19.55 9.24
C ALA A 101 -10.61 -20.07 8.35
N ASP A 102 -10.92 -20.89 7.35
CA ASP A 102 -9.94 -21.41 6.40
C ASP A 102 -9.37 -20.29 5.52
N ALA A 103 -10.20 -19.30 5.16
CA ALA A 103 -9.75 -18.10 4.48
C ALA A 103 -8.70 -17.34 5.30
N HIS A 104 -8.91 -17.19 6.61
CA HIS A 104 -7.96 -16.54 7.51
C HIS A 104 -6.64 -17.32 7.61
N GLN A 105 -6.70 -18.65 7.76
CA GLN A 105 -5.49 -19.48 7.79
C GLN A 105 -4.66 -19.33 6.50
N LEU A 106 -5.31 -19.23 5.33
CA LEU A 106 -4.64 -18.97 4.07
C LEU A 106 -3.97 -17.59 4.03
N VAL A 107 -4.62 -16.55 4.57
CA VAL A 107 -4.03 -15.21 4.69
C VAL A 107 -2.77 -15.26 5.55
N GLU A 108 -2.85 -15.85 6.73
CA GLU A 108 -1.76 -15.96 7.70
C GLU A 108 -0.57 -16.75 7.15
N SER A 109 -0.83 -17.80 6.37
CA SER A 109 0.21 -18.62 5.75
C SER A 109 1.11 -17.86 4.76
N SER A 110 0.67 -16.69 4.27
CA SER A 110 1.35 -15.89 3.24
C SER A 110 1.64 -16.64 1.92
N LYS A 111 0.96 -17.77 1.66
CA LYS A 111 1.11 -18.56 0.42
C LYS A 111 0.26 -18.05 -0.74
N HIS A 112 -0.58 -17.04 -0.52
CA HIS A 112 -1.50 -16.51 -1.52
C HIS A 112 -0.91 -15.28 -2.23
N ILE A 113 -1.23 -15.15 -3.52
CA ILE A 113 -0.99 -13.92 -4.28
C ILE A 113 -2.33 -13.36 -4.71
N GLY A 114 -2.64 -12.13 -4.30
CA GLY A 114 -3.89 -11.46 -4.62
C GLY A 114 -4.92 -11.54 -3.50
N LYS A 115 -6.20 -11.64 -3.86
CA LYS A 115 -7.34 -11.57 -2.92
C LYS A 115 -7.97 -12.93 -2.70
N ILE A 116 -8.37 -13.20 -1.45
CA ILE A 116 -9.29 -14.29 -1.11
C ILE A 116 -10.68 -13.65 -0.96
N LEU A 117 -11.66 -14.17 -1.69
CA LEU A 117 -13.02 -13.65 -1.70
C LEU A 117 -13.96 -14.62 -1.01
N LEU A 118 -14.77 -14.10 -0.09
CA LEU A 118 -15.84 -14.84 0.56
C LEU A 118 -17.13 -14.63 -0.24
N VAL A 119 -17.78 -15.72 -0.64
CA VAL A 119 -19.06 -15.71 -1.34
C VAL A 119 -20.19 -16.13 -0.40
N PRO A 120 -21.37 -15.47 -0.42
CA PRO A 120 -22.50 -15.83 0.43
C PRO A 120 -22.97 -17.28 0.24
#